data_AF-A0A9P0GE07-F1
#
_entry.id   AF-A0A9P0GE07-F1
#
_cell.length_a   1.000
_cell.length_b   1.000
_cell.length_c   1.000
_cell.angle_alpha   90.00
_cell.angle_beta   90.00
_cell.angle_gamma   90.00
#
_symmetry.space_group_name_H-M   'P 1'
#
loop_
_entity.id
_entity.type
_entity.pdbx_description
1 polymer ?
#
loop_
_entity_poly.entity_id
_entity_poly.type
_entity_poly.pdbx_seq_one_letter_code
_entity_poly.pdbx_strand_id
1 'polypeptide(L)'
;MAGRGAQEVGSCLKKFLEKHLDKNITELRLWSDSCGGQNRNIKMCLMMKFILQHHPSLKMISMKFLESGHSFLPNDSDFSDIEKALKYQQRLYVPQDYINVIKTCRKKTPFKVTAMEKMDFRSTEGMEKAIINRKVNTEGNKINWLSAKEIQLRKDHPYSLFLRTCHSTEKPFEEIDLTPKQNIKKYHPFPESLELLWPEGNAISTPKLKDIQSILHLIPSSEQEFYTSLLSNDNVVDDIDGFNADVDFEFENV
;
A
#
# COMPACT_ATOMS: atom_id res chain seq x y z
N MET A 1 -8.53 7.27 -11.99
CA MET A 1 -8.16 5.85 -11.75
C MET A 1 -7.11 5.78 -10.66
N ALA A 2 -7.17 4.87 -9.69
CA ALA A 2 -6.12 4.80 -8.65
C ALA A 2 -4.80 4.21 -9.19
N GLY A 3 -3.68 4.56 -8.57
CA GLY A 3 -2.36 3.99 -8.87
C GLY A 3 -2.09 2.68 -8.12
N ARG A 4 -0.82 2.24 -8.16
CA ARG A 4 -0.30 1.05 -7.46
C ARG A 4 0.75 1.41 -6.39
N GLY A 5 0.74 2.65 -5.90
CA GLY A 5 1.70 3.12 -4.91
C GLY A 5 1.41 2.60 -3.50
N ALA A 6 2.34 2.87 -2.58
CA ALA A 6 2.24 2.44 -1.17
C ALA A 6 0.94 2.89 -0.48
N GLN A 7 0.47 4.12 -0.75
CA GLN A 7 -0.74 4.65 -0.11
C GLN A 7 -2.01 4.02 -0.68
N GLU A 8 -2.05 3.68 -1.98
CA GLU A 8 -3.15 2.93 -2.57
C GLU A 8 -3.23 1.50 -2.02
N VAL A 9 -2.10 0.79 -2.00
CA VAL A 9 -2.02 -0.56 -1.40
C VAL A 9 -2.38 -0.51 0.08
N GLY A 10 -1.87 0.47 0.82
CA GLY A 10 -2.18 0.68 2.23
C GLY A 10 -3.66 0.98 2.46
N SER A 11 -4.31 1.72 1.57
CA SER A 11 -5.75 2.00 1.62
C SER A 11 -6.59 0.74 1.39
N CYS A 12 -6.19 -0.13 0.45
CA CYS A 12 -6.81 -1.44 0.25
C CYS A 12 -6.71 -2.31 1.52
N LEU A 13 -5.52 -2.36 2.14
CA LEU A 13 -5.30 -3.08 3.40
C LEU A 13 -6.13 -2.49 4.55
N LYS A 14 -6.20 -1.16 4.67
CA LYS A 14 -7.04 -0.48 5.66
C LYS A 14 -8.50 -0.89 5.52
N LYS A 15 -9.09 -0.77 4.33
CA LYS A 15 -10.49 -1.16 4.08
C LYS A 15 -10.74 -2.64 4.39
N PHE A 16 -9.78 -3.50 4.04
CA PHE A 16 -9.86 -4.92 4.34
C PHE A 16 -9.85 -5.19 5.85
N LEU A 17 -8.88 -4.63 6.57
CA LEU A 17 -8.70 -4.84 8.01
C LEU A 17 -9.87 -4.26 8.81
N GLU A 18 -10.35 -3.06 8.48
CA GLU A 18 -11.51 -2.46 9.16
C GLU A 18 -12.79 -3.30 9.01
N LYS A 19 -12.91 -4.04 7.91
CA LYS A 19 -14.07 -4.88 7.62
C LYS A 19 -13.96 -6.29 8.19
N HIS A 20 -12.75 -6.84 8.25
CA HIS A 20 -12.52 -8.28 8.49
C HIS A 20 -11.75 -8.60 9.77
N LEU A 21 -11.04 -7.64 10.36
CA LEU A 21 -10.31 -7.86 11.60
C LEU A 21 -11.27 -7.87 12.79
N ASP A 22 -11.21 -8.94 13.59
CA ASP A 22 -12.03 -9.06 14.80
C ASP A 22 -11.57 -8.08 15.89
N LYS A 23 -12.56 -7.45 16.55
CA LYS A 23 -12.37 -6.43 17.59
C LYS A 23 -11.67 -6.91 18.86
N ASN A 24 -11.43 -8.21 19.01
CA ASN A 24 -10.75 -8.81 20.17
C ASN A 24 -9.30 -9.21 19.88
N ILE A 25 -8.84 -9.11 18.63
CA ILE A 25 -7.48 -9.47 18.25
C ILE A 25 -6.48 -8.49 18.85
N THR A 26 -5.46 -9.01 19.52
CA THR A 26 -4.40 -8.21 20.15
C THR A 26 -3.14 -8.12 19.30
N GLU A 27 -2.91 -9.08 18.41
CA GLU A 27 -1.73 -9.15 17.55
C GLU A 27 -2.12 -9.45 16.11
N LEU A 28 -1.63 -8.65 15.18
CA LEU A 28 -1.77 -8.87 13.74
C LEU A 28 -0.40 -9.15 13.14
N ARG A 29 -0.31 -10.19 12.29
CA ARG A 29 0.91 -10.50 11.54
C ARG A 29 0.58 -10.43 10.05
N LEU A 30 1.30 -9.57 9.35
CA LEU A 30 1.18 -9.38 7.92
C LEU A 30 2.43 -9.95 7.25
N TRP A 31 2.25 -10.71 6.18
CA TRP A 31 3.34 -11.23 5.35
C TRP A 31 3.21 -10.62 3.97
N SER A 32 4.31 -10.10 3.45
CA SER A 32 4.37 -9.55 2.10
C SER A 32 5.68 -9.92 1.42
N ASP A 33 5.71 -9.76 0.11
CA ASP A 33 6.98 -9.67 -0.61
C ASP A 33 7.80 -8.46 -0.11
N SER A 34 9.06 -8.41 -0.54
CA SER A 34 10.00 -7.34 -0.18
C SER A 34 9.91 -6.11 -1.10
N CYS A 35 8.77 -5.87 -1.78
CA CYS A 35 8.61 -4.73 -2.68
C CYS A 35 8.70 -3.40 -1.92
N GLY A 36 9.81 -2.67 -2.10
CA GLY A 36 10.08 -1.41 -1.38
C GLY A 36 9.06 -0.30 -1.66
N GLY A 37 8.74 -0.08 -2.95
CA GLY A 37 7.82 0.96 -3.38
C GLY A 37 6.37 0.77 -2.90
N GLN A 38 5.98 -0.45 -2.54
CA GLN A 38 4.61 -0.78 -2.15
C GLN A 38 4.50 -1.19 -0.68
N ASN A 39 5.24 -2.21 -0.27
CA ASN A 39 5.02 -2.93 0.98
C ASN A 39 6.02 -2.55 2.09
N ARG A 40 7.24 -2.15 1.72
CA ARG A 40 8.34 -1.90 2.67
C ARG A 40 8.85 -0.47 2.59
N ASN A 41 8.06 0.44 3.14
CA ASN A 41 8.33 1.88 3.19
C ASN A 41 7.63 2.53 4.40
N ILE A 42 7.94 3.81 4.68
CA ILE A 42 7.38 4.54 5.82
C ILE A 42 5.88 4.75 5.70
N LYS A 43 5.37 4.96 4.49
CA LYS A 43 3.95 5.22 4.21
C LYS A 43 3.09 4.03 4.64
N MET A 44 3.53 2.80 4.32
CA MET A 44 2.87 1.58 4.78
C MET A 44 2.93 1.42 6.30
N CYS A 45 4.06 1.72 6.93
CA CYS A 45 4.20 1.70 8.39
C CYS A 45 3.25 2.69 9.08
N LEU A 46 3.11 3.89 8.53
CA LEU A 46 2.22 4.93 9.05
C LEU A 46 0.75 4.55 8.87
N MET A 47 0.37 3.98 7.73
CA MET A 47 -0.98 3.45 7.51
C MET A 47 -1.33 2.35 8.52
N MET A 48 -0.40 1.41 8.74
CA MET A 48 -0.62 0.34 9.74
C MET A 48 -0.62 0.89 11.17
N LYS A 49 0.20 1.90 11.51
CA LYS A 49 0.14 2.60 12.80
C LYS A 49 -1.22 3.27 13.02
N PHE A 50 -1.79 3.90 12.00
CA PHE A 50 -3.13 4.49 12.09
C PHE A 50 -4.16 3.41 12.48
N ILE A 51 -4.17 2.28 11.79
CA ILE A 51 -5.08 1.15 12.10
C ILE A 51 -4.85 0.64 13.53
N LEU A 52 -3.60 0.46 13.94
CA LEU A 52 -3.24 -0.01 15.29
C LEU A 52 -3.81 0.88 16.40
N GLN A 53 -3.74 2.20 16.20
CA GLN A 53 -4.18 3.16 17.20
C GLN A 53 -5.70 3.22 17.31
N HIS A 54 -6.39 3.14 16.17
CA HIS A 54 -7.85 3.18 16.09
C HIS A 54 -8.55 1.85 16.40
N HIS A 55 -7.84 0.71 16.32
CA HIS A 55 -8.42 -0.58 16.66
C HIS A 55 -8.55 -0.76 18.20
N PRO A 56 -9.70 -1.21 18.73
CA PRO A 56 -9.96 -1.22 20.17
C PRO A 56 -9.00 -2.09 20.99
N SER A 57 -8.73 -3.32 20.53
CA SER A 57 -7.93 -4.30 21.28
C SER A 57 -6.51 -4.51 20.77
N LEU A 58 -6.18 -3.97 19.58
CA LEU A 58 -4.93 -4.32 18.91
C LEU A 58 -3.78 -3.66 19.67
N LYS A 59 -2.77 -4.44 20.04
CA LYS A 59 -1.59 -3.98 20.76
C LYS A 59 -0.36 -3.93 19.87
N MET A 60 -0.32 -4.80 18.86
CA MET A 60 0.86 -4.98 18.01
C MET A 60 0.49 -5.36 16.58
N ILE A 61 1.25 -4.82 15.61
CA ILE A 61 1.28 -5.28 14.22
C ILE A 61 2.73 -5.65 13.88
N SER A 62 2.96 -6.88 13.43
CA SER A 62 4.23 -7.32 12.85
C SER A 62 4.09 -7.44 11.34
N MET A 63 4.82 -6.63 10.59
CA MET A 63 4.96 -6.72 9.14
C MET A 63 6.22 -7.52 8.82
N LYS A 64 6.06 -8.68 8.20
CA LYS A 64 7.14 -9.63 7.88
C LYS A 64 7.34 -9.68 6.37
N PHE A 65 8.60 -9.66 5.96
CA PHE A 65 9.00 -9.65 4.55
C PHE A 65 9.75 -10.93 4.22
N LEU A 66 9.39 -11.57 3.11
CA LEU A 66 9.98 -12.84 2.70
C LEU A 66 11.44 -12.71 2.26
N GLU A 67 12.18 -13.81 2.38
CA GLU A 67 13.53 -13.95 1.85
C GLU A 67 13.52 -14.31 0.37
N SER A 68 14.47 -13.75 -0.38
CA SER A 68 14.66 -14.10 -1.79
C SER A 68 14.94 -15.60 -1.91
N GLY A 69 14.23 -16.28 -2.82
CA GLY A 69 14.28 -17.73 -2.97
C GLY A 69 13.24 -18.51 -2.17
N HIS A 70 12.54 -17.87 -1.23
CA HIS A 70 11.45 -18.45 -0.43
C HIS A 70 10.16 -17.61 -0.51
N SER A 71 9.90 -17.06 -1.69
CA SER A 71 8.84 -16.04 -1.91
C SER A 71 7.47 -16.60 -2.28
N PHE A 72 7.23 -17.91 -2.20
CA PHE A 72 5.96 -18.50 -2.61
C PHE A 72 4.85 -18.17 -1.63
N LEU A 73 4.11 -17.10 -1.89
CA LEU A 73 2.93 -16.78 -1.11
C LEU A 73 1.69 -17.48 -1.70
N PRO A 74 0.69 -17.82 -0.86
CA PRO A 74 -0.56 -18.36 -1.34
C PRO A 74 -1.24 -17.48 -2.41
N ASN A 75 -1.07 -16.15 -2.34
CA ASN A 75 -1.65 -15.23 -3.32
C ASN A 75 -1.01 -15.31 -4.71
N ASP A 76 0.19 -15.88 -4.87
CA ASP A 76 0.80 -16.09 -6.20
C ASP A 76 -0.04 -17.08 -7.02
N SER A 77 -0.60 -18.09 -6.35
CA SER A 77 -1.53 -19.04 -6.96
C SER A 77 -2.86 -18.37 -7.32
N ASP A 78 -3.33 -17.45 -6.47
CA ASP A 78 -4.54 -16.66 -6.73
C ASP A 78 -4.37 -15.77 -7.96
N PHE A 79 -3.25 -15.04 -8.06
CA PHE A 79 -2.92 -14.23 -9.23
C PHE A 79 -2.75 -15.07 -10.49
N SER A 80 -2.08 -16.23 -10.39
CA SER A 80 -1.93 -17.16 -11.51
C SER A 80 -3.28 -17.62 -12.08
N ASP A 81 -4.28 -17.88 -11.25
CA ASP A 81 -5.62 -18.26 -11.71
C ASP A 81 -6.34 -17.09 -12.39
N ILE A 82 -6.21 -15.88 -11.84
CA ILE A 82 -6.79 -14.66 -12.41
C ILE A 82 -6.15 -14.36 -13.77
N GLU A 83 -4.82 -14.37 -13.87
CA GLU A 83 -4.08 -14.13 -15.11
C GLU A 83 -4.43 -15.14 -16.20
N LYS A 84 -4.50 -16.44 -15.84
CA LYS A 84 -4.96 -17.49 -16.77
C LYS A 84 -6.37 -17.19 -17.28
N ALA A 85 -7.29 -16.80 -16.40
CA ALA A 85 -8.66 -16.49 -16.80
C ALA A 85 -8.75 -15.26 -17.70
N LEU A 86 -7.96 -14.21 -17.40
CA LEU A 86 -7.88 -12.98 -18.20
C LEU A 86 -7.28 -13.24 -19.58
N LYS A 87 -6.27 -14.11 -19.70
CA LYS A 87 -5.60 -14.44 -20.97
C LYS A 87 -6.55 -14.91 -22.07
N TYR A 88 -7.66 -15.56 -21.71
CA TYR A 88 -8.65 -16.07 -22.67
C TYR A 88 -9.81 -15.09 -22.93
N GLN A 89 -9.82 -13.91 -22.31
CA GLN A 89 -10.84 -12.89 -22.55
C GLN A 89 -10.42 -12.01 -23.72
N GLN A 90 -11.28 -11.96 -24.75
CA GLN A 90 -11.06 -11.11 -25.92
C GLN A 90 -11.60 -9.68 -25.74
N ARG A 91 -12.51 -9.49 -24.78
CA ARG A 91 -13.27 -8.25 -24.60
C ARG A 91 -13.19 -7.82 -23.13
N LEU A 92 -12.25 -6.93 -22.85
CA LEU A 92 -12.06 -6.28 -21.56
C LEU A 92 -11.90 -4.79 -21.84
N TYR A 93 -12.96 -4.01 -21.58
CA TYR A 93 -12.99 -2.59 -21.89
C TYR A 93 -13.08 -1.75 -20.61
N VAL A 94 -13.88 -2.19 -19.64
CA VAL A 94 -14.09 -1.41 -18.40
C VAL A 94 -13.67 -2.20 -17.16
N PRO A 95 -13.36 -1.52 -16.05
CA PRO A 95 -13.01 -2.19 -14.79
C PRO A 95 -14.03 -3.26 -14.35
N GLN A 96 -15.31 -3.07 -14.70
CA GLN A 96 -16.37 -4.04 -14.39
C GLN A 96 -16.16 -5.40 -15.07
N ASP A 97 -15.57 -5.42 -16.27
CA ASP A 97 -15.24 -6.66 -16.98
C ASP A 97 -14.20 -7.46 -16.20
N TYR A 98 -13.14 -6.80 -15.74
CA TYR A 98 -12.10 -7.41 -14.90
C TYR A 98 -12.70 -7.95 -13.60
N ILE A 99 -13.58 -7.20 -12.93
CA ILE A 99 -14.27 -7.65 -11.73
C ILE A 99 -15.07 -8.92 -12.00
N ASN A 100 -15.78 -8.98 -13.13
CA ASN A 100 -16.58 -10.15 -13.51
C ASN A 100 -15.71 -11.38 -13.76
N VAL A 101 -14.57 -11.22 -14.44
CA VAL A 101 -13.60 -12.30 -14.67
C VAL A 101 -13.03 -12.80 -13.35
N ILE A 102 -12.58 -11.90 -12.46
CA ILE A 102 -12.02 -12.29 -11.16
C ILE A 102 -13.04 -13.03 -10.32
N LYS A 103 -14.32 -12.60 -10.32
CA LYS A 103 -15.38 -13.31 -9.58
C LYS A 103 -15.65 -14.72 -10.11
N THR A 104 -15.45 -14.94 -11.41
CA THR A 104 -15.86 -16.18 -12.10
C THR A 104 -14.71 -17.15 -12.40
N CYS A 105 -13.45 -16.72 -12.25
CA CYS A 105 -12.28 -17.53 -12.63
C CYS A 105 -12.15 -18.83 -11.82
N ARG A 106 -12.69 -18.88 -10.59
CA ARG A 106 -12.74 -20.07 -9.75
C ARG A 106 -14.17 -20.57 -9.57
N LYS A 107 -14.43 -21.82 -9.98
CA LYS A 107 -15.76 -22.45 -9.85
C LYS A 107 -16.08 -22.92 -8.43
N LYS A 108 -15.09 -23.47 -7.72
CA LYS A 108 -15.29 -24.08 -6.39
C LYS A 108 -15.20 -23.06 -5.26
N THR A 109 -14.23 -22.15 -5.35
CA THR A 109 -13.96 -21.11 -4.36
C THR A 109 -13.87 -19.74 -5.04
N PRO A 110 -15.01 -19.16 -5.46
CA PRO A 110 -15.04 -17.86 -6.13
C PRO A 110 -14.42 -16.75 -5.28
N PHE A 111 -13.72 -15.81 -5.92
CA PHE A 111 -13.16 -14.66 -5.22
C PHE A 111 -14.25 -13.67 -4.80
N LYS A 112 -14.12 -13.13 -3.60
CA LYS A 112 -14.93 -11.99 -3.15
C LYS A 112 -14.21 -10.69 -3.49
N VAL A 113 -14.57 -10.11 -4.63
CA VAL A 113 -14.00 -8.83 -5.08
C VAL A 113 -14.66 -7.67 -4.33
N THR A 114 -13.83 -6.83 -3.70
CA THR A 114 -14.25 -5.55 -3.12
C THR A 114 -13.73 -4.43 -4.00
N ALA A 115 -14.63 -3.72 -4.68
CA ALA A 115 -14.26 -2.54 -5.46
C ALA A 115 -13.85 -1.40 -4.50
N MET A 116 -12.75 -0.72 -4.85
CA MET A 116 -12.31 0.48 -4.18
C MET A 116 -12.91 1.69 -4.88
N GLU A 117 -13.41 2.63 -4.09
CA GLU A 117 -13.97 3.90 -4.52
C GLU A 117 -13.03 5.05 -4.13
N LYS A 118 -13.27 6.23 -4.69
CA LYS A 118 -12.48 7.45 -4.41
C LYS A 118 -12.31 7.71 -2.91
N MET A 119 -13.38 7.47 -2.12
CA MET A 119 -13.41 7.74 -0.69
C MET A 119 -12.61 6.75 0.17
N ASP A 120 -12.22 5.61 -0.42
CA ASP A 120 -11.44 4.60 0.27
C ASP A 120 -9.94 4.91 0.26
N PHE A 121 -9.46 5.68 -0.72
CA PHE A 121 -8.05 6.03 -0.85
C PHE A 121 -7.68 7.17 0.10
N ARG A 122 -6.75 6.89 1.02
CA ARG A 122 -6.37 7.77 2.13
C ARG A 122 -4.90 8.16 2.07
N SER A 123 -4.61 9.43 2.35
CA SER A 123 -3.25 9.96 2.40
C SER A 123 -2.63 9.81 3.78
N THR A 124 -1.34 9.47 3.82
CA THR A 124 -0.50 9.51 5.03
C THR A 124 0.31 10.79 5.15
N GLU A 125 0.18 11.74 4.22
CA GLU A 125 1.03 12.94 4.14
C GLU A 125 1.00 13.77 5.43
N GLY A 126 -0.17 13.94 6.04
CA GLY A 126 -0.29 14.64 7.32
C GLY A 126 0.48 13.97 8.45
N MET A 127 0.51 12.63 8.47
CA MET A 127 1.30 11.86 9.43
C MET A 127 2.80 11.90 9.12
N GLU A 128 3.16 11.88 7.83
CA GLU A 128 4.56 12.01 7.38
C GLU A 128 5.16 13.35 7.82
N LYS A 129 4.39 14.44 7.73
CA LYS A 129 4.79 15.77 8.22
C LYS A 129 4.88 15.85 9.75
N ALA A 130 4.17 14.99 10.47
CA ALA A 130 4.13 14.96 11.93
C ALA A 130 5.27 14.13 12.56
N ILE A 131 6.08 13.47 11.74
CA ILE A 131 7.21 12.64 12.19
C ILE A 131 8.54 13.10 11.56
N ILE A 132 9.63 12.51 12.03
CA ILE A 132 10.91 12.56 11.32
C ILE A 132 11.29 11.15 10.91
N ASN A 133 11.36 10.91 9.60
CA ASN A 133 11.88 9.66 9.05
C ASN A 133 13.41 9.62 9.21
N ARG A 134 13.89 9.15 10.36
CA ARG A 134 15.32 9.04 10.66
C ARG A 134 15.92 7.86 9.91
N LYS A 135 17.09 8.07 9.29
CA LYS A 135 17.90 7.04 8.63
C LYS A 135 18.88 6.33 9.58
N VAL A 136 18.81 6.65 10.88
CA VAL A 136 19.65 6.07 11.94
C VAL A 136 18.77 5.59 13.07
N ASN A 137 19.20 4.53 13.74
CA ASN A 137 18.52 3.98 14.92
C ASN A 137 18.86 4.81 16.17
N THR A 138 18.26 4.46 17.31
CA THR A 138 18.51 5.11 18.61
C THR A 138 19.95 4.99 19.11
N GLU A 139 20.73 4.03 18.58
CA GLU A 139 22.14 3.79 18.89
C GLU A 139 23.10 4.54 17.93
N GLY A 140 22.57 5.22 16.90
CA GLY A 140 23.35 5.92 15.89
C GLY A 140 23.79 5.07 14.69
N ASN A 141 23.38 3.81 14.62
CA ASN A 141 23.67 2.92 13.49
C ASN A 141 22.77 3.26 12.29
N LYS A 142 23.33 3.20 11.09
CA LYS A 142 22.57 3.40 9.83
C LYS A 142 21.53 2.30 9.66
N ILE A 143 20.35 2.69 9.19
CA ILE A 143 19.23 1.78 8.95
C ILE A 143 19.12 1.50 7.47
N ASN A 144 19.08 0.22 7.12
CA ASN A 144 18.75 -0.21 5.77
C ASN A 144 17.33 -0.80 5.75
N TRP A 145 16.37 -0.04 5.23
CA TRP A 145 14.99 -0.52 5.06
C TRP A 145 14.90 -1.76 4.16
N LEU A 146 15.82 -1.91 3.20
CA LEU A 146 15.86 -3.05 2.29
C LEU A 146 16.35 -4.35 2.96
N SER A 147 17.02 -4.26 4.11
CA SER A 147 17.43 -5.43 4.88
C SER A 147 16.40 -5.82 5.95
N ALA A 148 15.39 -4.99 6.20
CA ALA A 148 14.34 -5.28 7.17
C ALA A 148 13.55 -6.55 6.77
N LYS A 149 13.50 -7.52 7.68
CA LYS A 149 12.74 -8.78 7.58
C LYS A 149 11.50 -8.78 8.45
N GLU A 150 11.51 -8.00 9.53
CA GLU A 150 10.34 -7.71 10.34
C GLU A 150 10.36 -6.26 10.78
N ILE A 151 9.22 -5.58 10.61
CA ILE A 151 8.94 -4.28 11.22
C ILE A 151 7.77 -4.48 12.17
N GLN A 152 8.00 -4.20 13.44
CA GLN A 152 7.00 -4.31 14.49
C GLN A 152 6.56 -2.92 14.94
N LEU A 153 5.24 -2.76 15.02
CA LEU A 153 4.55 -1.57 15.49
C LEU A 153 3.88 -1.91 16.81
N ARG A 154 4.11 -1.10 17.84
CA ARG A 154 3.52 -1.29 19.17
C ARG A 154 2.64 -0.09 19.52
N LYS A 155 1.47 -0.35 20.12
CA LYS A 155 0.46 0.68 20.39
C LYS A 155 0.91 1.67 21.46
N ASP A 156 1.64 1.18 22.46
CA ASP A 156 2.23 1.94 23.56
C ASP A 156 3.46 2.77 23.15
N HIS A 157 4.07 2.47 22.00
CA HIS A 157 5.21 3.21 21.43
C HIS A 157 4.82 3.89 20.11
N PRO A 158 4.00 4.97 20.15
CA PRO A 158 3.42 5.58 18.97
C PRO A 158 4.47 6.14 18.00
N TYR A 159 5.60 6.65 18.50
CA TYR A 159 6.68 7.22 17.71
C TYR A 159 7.84 6.26 17.45
N SER A 160 7.73 4.97 17.81
CA SER A 160 8.83 4.02 17.56
C SER A 160 8.49 3.02 16.46
N LEU A 161 9.48 2.66 15.65
CA LEU A 161 9.46 1.46 14.82
C LEU A 161 10.51 0.48 15.36
N PHE A 162 10.17 -0.80 15.42
CA PHE A 162 11.09 -1.85 15.85
C PHE A 162 11.44 -2.70 14.64
N LEU A 163 12.67 -2.59 14.15
CA LEU A 163 13.15 -3.34 12.97
C LEU A 163 13.97 -4.55 13.38
N ARG A 164 13.88 -5.63 12.60
CA ARG A 164 14.80 -6.77 12.68
C ARG A 164 15.20 -7.20 11.28
N THR A 165 16.48 -7.50 11.12
CA THR A 165 17.10 -7.88 9.83
C THR A 165 17.12 -9.39 9.57
N CYS A 166 16.54 -10.19 10.46
CA CYS A 166 16.36 -11.63 10.26
C CYS A 166 15.02 -12.10 10.86
N HIS A 167 14.64 -13.36 10.60
CA HIS A 167 13.46 -13.97 11.20
C HIS A 167 13.73 -14.67 12.54
N SER A 168 14.99 -14.76 12.99
CA SER A 168 15.32 -15.33 14.30
C SER A 168 14.79 -14.46 15.43
N THR A 169 14.11 -15.08 16.39
CA THR A 169 13.60 -14.43 17.60
C THR A 169 14.70 -14.07 18.60
N GLU A 170 15.91 -14.59 18.42
CA GLU A 170 17.04 -14.33 19.31
C GLU A 170 17.70 -12.98 19.06
N LYS A 171 17.61 -12.45 17.83
CA LYS A 171 18.14 -11.11 17.55
C LYS A 171 17.19 -10.04 18.09
N PRO A 172 17.69 -9.06 18.85
CA PRO A 172 16.87 -7.96 19.34
C PRO A 172 16.39 -7.09 18.18
N PHE A 173 15.33 -6.32 18.45
CA PHE A 173 14.87 -5.29 17.53
C PHE A 173 15.75 -4.05 17.67
N GLU A 174 16.06 -3.42 16.54
CA GLU A 174 16.63 -2.08 16.44
C GLU A 174 15.48 -1.07 16.48
N GLU A 175 15.54 -0.11 17.40
CA GLU A 175 14.51 0.91 17.54
C GLU A 175 14.82 2.15 16.68
N ILE A 176 13.81 2.61 15.95
CA ILE A 176 13.83 3.88 15.21
C ILE A 176 12.89 4.85 15.91
N ASP A 177 13.42 5.96 16.37
CA ASP A 177 12.62 7.08 16.88
C ASP A 177 12.10 7.94 15.72
N LEU A 178 10.79 8.17 15.69
CA LEU A 178 10.08 9.03 14.73
C LEU A 178 9.64 10.36 15.35
N THR A 179 10.00 10.63 16.61
CA THR A 179 9.56 11.83 17.35
C THR A 179 9.94 13.11 16.60
N PRO A 180 9.03 14.07 16.43
CA PRO A 180 9.31 15.34 15.74
C PRO A 180 10.31 16.22 16.52
N LYS A 181 11.07 17.07 15.80
CA LYS A 181 12.15 17.92 16.35
C LYS A 181 11.66 19.08 17.22
N GLN A 182 10.42 19.54 17.04
CA GLN A 182 9.86 20.66 17.79
C GLN A 182 8.78 20.19 18.76
N ASN A 183 8.65 20.89 19.89
CA ASN A 183 7.57 20.78 20.87
C ASN A 183 6.21 21.14 20.24
N ILE A 184 5.75 20.37 19.26
CA ILE A 184 4.35 20.36 18.83
C ILE A 184 3.60 19.73 20.01
N LYS A 185 3.15 20.60 20.93
CA LYS A 185 2.40 20.31 22.16
C LYS A 185 1.68 18.97 22.10
N LYS A 186 2.22 17.87 22.64
CA LYS A 186 1.55 16.58 22.93
C LYS A 186 0.19 16.35 22.22
N TYR A 187 0.11 16.54 20.91
CA TYR A 187 -1.11 16.27 20.16
C TYR A 187 -1.12 14.77 19.95
N HIS A 188 -2.30 14.15 20.03
CA HIS A 188 -2.44 12.75 19.64
C HIS A 188 -1.75 12.57 18.28
N PRO A 189 -0.72 11.69 18.15
CA PRO A 189 0.13 11.62 16.96
C PRO A 189 -0.63 11.28 15.68
N PHE A 190 -1.83 10.75 15.86
CA PHE A 190 -2.64 10.15 14.83
C PHE A 190 -3.92 10.96 14.71
N PRO A 191 -4.24 11.43 13.49
CA PRO A 191 -5.50 12.13 13.28
C PRO A 191 -6.67 11.20 13.55
N GLU A 192 -7.84 11.76 13.87
CA GLU A 192 -9.07 10.97 14.01
C GLU A 192 -9.46 10.30 12.69
N SER A 193 -9.15 10.95 11.57
CA SER A 193 -9.39 10.46 10.22
C SER A 193 -8.27 10.88 9.27
N LEU A 194 -7.97 10.03 8.29
CA LEU A 194 -7.04 10.37 7.20
C LEU A 194 -7.75 11.16 6.09
N GLU A 195 -7.05 12.11 5.52
CA GLU A 195 -7.47 12.88 4.34
C GLU A 195 -7.57 11.96 3.11
N LEU A 196 -8.33 12.38 2.10
CA LEU A 196 -8.42 11.65 0.84
C LEU A 196 -7.09 11.75 0.09
N LEU A 197 -6.63 10.63 -0.46
CA LEU A 197 -5.44 10.60 -1.30
C LEU A 197 -5.67 11.38 -2.61
N TRP A 198 -6.88 11.27 -3.16
CA TRP A 198 -7.26 11.90 -4.41
C TRP A 198 -8.55 12.73 -4.25
N PRO A 199 -8.52 13.90 -3.58
CA PRO A 199 -9.72 14.70 -3.30
C PRO A 199 -10.48 15.13 -4.55
N GLU A 200 -9.77 15.46 -5.63
CA GLU A 200 -10.35 15.82 -6.93
C GLU A 200 -10.46 14.63 -7.89
N GLY A 201 -10.04 13.45 -7.44
CA GLY A 201 -9.89 12.26 -8.28
C GLY A 201 -8.49 12.17 -8.87
N ASN A 202 -8.03 10.93 -9.07
CA ASN A 202 -6.68 10.72 -9.60
C ASN A 202 -6.70 10.91 -11.12
N ALA A 203 -6.08 11.99 -11.55
CA ALA A 203 -5.88 12.34 -12.95
C ALA A 203 -4.74 11.53 -13.57
N ILE A 204 -4.80 11.32 -14.88
CA ILE A 204 -3.71 10.74 -15.66
C ILE A 204 -2.91 11.84 -16.36
N SER A 205 -1.72 11.51 -16.86
CA SER A 205 -0.95 12.48 -17.64
C SER A 205 -1.72 12.85 -18.91
N THR A 206 -1.56 14.11 -19.35
CA THR A 206 -2.17 14.59 -20.60
C THR A 206 -1.71 13.79 -21.83
N PRO A 207 -0.42 13.40 -21.98
CA PRO A 207 0.00 12.50 -23.05
C PRO A 207 -0.77 11.17 -23.05
N LYS A 208 -0.93 10.54 -21.88
CA LYS A 208 -1.64 9.27 -21.76
C LYS A 208 -3.13 9.38 -22.08
N LEU A 209 -3.78 10.48 -21.70
CA LEU A 209 -5.17 10.72 -22.08
C LEU A 209 -5.32 10.86 -23.60
N LYS A 210 -4.39 11.58 -24.26
CA LYS A 210 -4.38 11.70 -25.73
C LYS A 210 -4.20 10.35 -26.41
N ASP A 211 -3.31 9.51 -25.90
CA ASP A 211 -3.11 8.15 -26.43
C ASP A 211 -4.37 7.30 -26.29
N ILE A 212 -5.04 7.32 -25.13
CA ILE A 212 -6.32 6.64 -24.90
C ILE A 212 -7.40 7.14 -25.88
N GLN A 213 -7.48 8.46 -26.08
CA GLN A 213 -8.41 9.06 -27.04
C GLN A 213 -8.12 8.61 -28.47
N SER A 214 -6.84 8.44 -28.85
CA SER A 214 -6.46 7.99 -30.18
C SER A 214 -6.95 6.57 -30.51
N ILE A 215 -7.01 5.70 -29.50
CA ILE A 215 -7.46 4.29 -29.65
C ILE A 215 -8.94 4.10 -29.32
N LEU A 216 -9.67 5.15 -28.96
CA LEU A 216 -11.08 5.07 -28.54
C LEU A 216 -11.98 4.45 -29.61
N HIS A 217 -11.63 4.63 -30.89
CA HIS A 217 -12.32 4.04 -32.03
C HIS A 217 -12.29 2.50 -32.07
N LEU A 218 -11.38 1.86 -31.32
CA LEU A 218 -11.30 0.41 -31.15
C LEU A 218 -12.20 -0.11 -30.02
N ILE A 219 -12.82 0.78 -29.24
CA ILE A 219 -13.64 0.47 -28.07
C ILE A 219 -15.12 0.62 -28.44
N PRO A 220 -16.00 -0.33 -28.07
CA PRO A 220 -17.43 -0.22 -28.32
C PRO A 220 -18.02 1.06 -27.73
N SER A 221 -18.93 1.72 -28.45
CA SER A 221 -19.50 3.02 -28.05
C SER A 221 -20.17 3.01 -26.67
N SER A 222 -20.71 1.86 -26.22
CA SER A 222 -21.30 1.72 -24.88
C SER A 222 -20.28 1.88 -23.75
N GLU A 223 -19.01 1.58 -24.01
CA GLU A 223 -17.94 1.58 -23.00
C GLU A 223 -17.09 2.85 -23.04
N GLN A 224 -17.25 3.69 -24.07
CA GLN A 224 -16.44 4.90 -24.26
C GLN A 224 -16.68 5.95 -23.18
N GLU A 225 -17.87 5.98 -22.57
CA GLU A 225 -18.21 6.95 -21.50
C GLU A 225 -17.18 6.93 -20.36
N PHE A 226 -16.77 5.73 -19.93
CA PHE A 226 -15.75 5.55 -18.90
C PHE A 226 -14.46 6.31 -19.22
N TYR A 227 -13.95 6.18 -20.45
CA TYR A 227 -12.71 6.81 -20.87
C TYR A 227 -12.85 8.33 -21.07
N THR A 228 -14.01 8.79 -21.57
CA THR A 228 -14.28 10.23 -21.72
C THR A 228 -14.41 10.96 -20.39
N SER A 229 -14.74 10.24 -19.31
CA SER A 229 -14.81 10.78 -17.95
C SER A 229 -13.46 10.92 -17.24
N LEU A 230 -12.36 10.45 -17.87
CA LEU A 230 -11.03 10.50 -17.27
C LEU A 230 -10.49 11.94 -17.22
N LEU A 231 -9.95 12.32 -16.06
CA LEU A 231 -9.31 13.62 -15.84
C LEU A 231 -7.84 13.58 -16.26
N SER A 232 -7.34 14.66 -16.86
CA SER A 232 -5.90 14.84 -17.14
C SER A 232 -5.28 15.96 -16.31
N ASN A 233 -3.98 15.82 -16.01
CA ASN A 233 -3.19 16.86 -15.37
C ASN A 233 -1.74 16.82 -15.91
N ASP A 234 -1.23 17.96 -16.37
CA ASP A 234 0.12 18.08 -16.95
C ASP A 234 1.24 17.86 -15.93
N ASN A 235 0.95 18.03 -14.64
CA ASN A 235 1.93 17.83 -13.57
C ASN A 235 2.01 16.37 -13.10
N VAL A 236 1.18 15.47 -13.64
CA VAL A 236 1.21 14.05 -13.31
C VAL A 236 2.28 13.35 -14.15
N VAL A 237 3.28 12.81 -13.47
CA VAL A 237 4.27 11.91 -14.07
C VAL A 237 3.73 10.49 -13.97
N ASP A 238 3.59 9.80 -15.11
CA ASP A 238 3.17 8.41 -15.11
C ASP A 238 4.23 7.52 -14.44
N ASP A 239 3.81 6.75 -13.45
CA ASP A 239 4.65 5.73 -12.82
C ASP A 239 4.58 4.41 -13.60
N ILE A 240 5.31 4.39 -14.73
CA ILE A 240 5.33 3.26 -15.67
C ILE A 240 5.84 1.98 -14.98
N ASP A 241 6.79 2.11 -14.04
CA ASP A 241 7.52 0.97 -13.46
C ASP A 241 7.23 0.72 -11.97
N GLY A 242 6.50 1.60 -11.27
CA GLY A 242 6.20 1.43 -9.83
C GLY A 242 7.32 1.95 -8.91
N PHE A 243 8.29 2.68 -9.48
CA PHE A 243 9.51 3.13 -8.79
C PHE A 243 9.66 4.65 -8.78
N ASN A 244 8.73 5.40 -9.37
CA ASN A 244 8.86 6.86 -9.50
C ASN A 244 8.59 7.65 -8.21
N ALA A 245 8.32 6.98 -7.08
CA ALA A 245 8.22 7.63 -5.78
C ALA A 245 9.62 7.84 -5.17
N ASP A 246 9.83 8.96 -4.46
CA ASP A 246 10.98 9.14 -3.57
C ASP A 246 11.04 7.95 -2.61
N VAL A 247 12.00 7.06 -2.86
CA VAL A 247 12.21 5.85 -2.07
C VAL A 247 12.85 6.22 -0.74
N ASP A 248 12.35 5.63 0.36
CA ASP A 248 12.87 5.88 1.71
C ASP A 248 14.29 5.30 1.95
N PHE A 249 14.90 4.74 0.90
CA PHE A 249 16.18 4.03 0.95
C PHE A 249 17.10 4.51 -0.16
N GLU A 250 18.40 4.57 0.15
CA GLU A 250 19.45 4.80 -0.84
C GLU A 250 19.78 3.47 -1.53
N PHE A 251 19.93 3.48 -2.85
CA PHE A 251 20.46 2.33 -3.56
C PHE A 251 21.94 2.18 -3.19
N GLU A 252 22.34 1.01 -2.68
CA GLU A 252 23.75 0.68 -2.55
C GLU A 252 24.32 0.55 -3.96
N ASN A 253 25.29 1.40 -4.31
CA ASN A 253 26.04 1.25 -5.56
C ASN A 253 26.80 -0.08 -5.49
N VAL A 254 26.39 -1.03 -6.32
CA VAL A 254 27.10 -2.31 -6.54
C VAL A 254 28.32 -2.06 -7.41
#